data_AF-A0A3C0GKE7-F1
#
_entry.id   AF-A0A3C0GKE7-F1
#
_cell.length_a   1.000
_cell.length_b   1.000
_cell.length_c   1.000
_cell.angle_alpha   90.00
_cell.angle_beta   90.00
_cell.angle_gamma   90.00
#
_symmetry.space_group_name_H-M   'P 1'
#
loop_
_entity.id
_entity.type
_entity.pdbx_description
1 polymer ?
#
loop_
_entity_poly.entity_id
_entity_poly.type
_entity_poly.pdbx_seq_one_letter_code
_entity_poly.pdbx_strand_id
1 'polypeptide(L)'
;EIDMINFSGPNFKEVDNRLMSLQLIKNDMTDAVMFGPDGNNLLPAAVLYKKNILALRGSFRPVTKVNLDMFEKSYDIFIRDKGVDQNNTIVIFEITLSNLKASGEIDEQDFMDRAELLCSLGHSVMISKFQEYYKLVEYFNNYTKNRIGLTMGVNNLVDIFDEKYYRHLSGGILEAFGKLFFKDLQVYLYPMKNPDTGQIMTSNNVKVHPRMKELYKFFKYNGKVMDIIDYEPDVMHIFSRDVLKKLMNNEDGWEEMLPEGIAEIIKQKQLFTRKTEDQEAE
;
A
#
# COMPACT_ATOMS: atom_id res chain seq x y z
N GLU A 1 -13.40 -12.09 -16.01
CA GLU A 1 -12.48 -11.06 -15.51
C GLU A 1 -11.53 -10.68 -16.63
N ILE A 2 -11.14 -9.40 -16.72
CA ILE A 2 -10.11 -8.92 -17.64
C ILE A 2 -8.95 -8.41 -16.78
N ASP A 3 -7.90 -9.23 -16.64
CA ASP A 3 -6.82 -8.97 -15.67
C ASP A 3 -5.77 -7.97 -16.18
N MET A 4 -5.73 -7.72 -17.48
CA MET A 4 -4.77 -6.82 -18.11
C MET A 4 -5.29 -6.36 -19.48
N ILE A 5 -5.09 -5.07 -19.77
CA ILE A 5 -5.24 -4.50 -21.11
C ILE A 5 -3.91 -3.86 -21.53
N ASN A 6 -3.56 -3.96 -22.81
CA ASN A 6 -2.35 -3.33 -23.34
C ASN A 6 -2.58 -2.90 -24.79
N PHE A 7 -2.53 -1.60 -25.02
CA PHE A 7 -2.57 -0.97 -26.33
C PHE A 7 -1.15 -0.76 -26.85
N SER A 8 -0.91 -1.14 -28.10
CA SER A 8 0.38 -1.00 -28.75
C SER A 8 0.20 -0.70 -30.24
N GLY A 9 1.16 0.03 -30.82
CA GLY A 9 1.14 0.43 -32.23
C GLY A 9 1.10 1.95 -32.42
N PRO A 10 1.31 2.43 -33.66
CA PRO A 10 1.48 3.86 -33.95
C PRO A 10 0.25 4.71 -33.59
N ASN A 11 -0.96 4.13 -33.64
CA ASN A 11 -2.21 4.84 -33.32
C ASN A 11 -2.49 4.92 -31.82
N PHE A 12 -1.72 4.22 -30.97
CA PHE A 12 -1.92 4.17 -29.52
C PHE A 12 -0.77 4.81 -28.75
N LYS A 13 0.06 5.63 -29.41
CA LYS A 13 1.22 6.29 -28.77
C LYS A 13 0.84 7.20 -27.60
N GLU A 14 -0.35 7.77 -27.63
CA GLU A 14 -0.86 8.68 -26.59
C GLU A 14 -1.71 7.96 -25.54
N VAL A 15 -1.96 6.66 -25.70
CA VAL A 15 -2.75 5.89 -24.75
C VAL A 15 -1.87 5.43 -23.59
N ASP A 16 -2.14 5.94 -22.40
CA ASP A 16 -1.51 5.43 -21.19
C ASP A 16 -2.19 4.11 -20.75
N ASN A 17 -1.45 3.02 -20.88
CA ASN A 17 -1.93 1.68 -20.50
C ASN A 17 -2.27 1.53 -19.02
N ARG A 18 -1.70 2.38 -18.15
CA ARG A 18 -1.99 2.37 -16.72
C ARG A 18 -3.35 2.98 -16.45
N LEU A 19 -3.67 4.06 -17.16
CA LEU A 19 -5.00 4.68 -17.10
C LEU A 19 -6.07 3.71 -17.60
N MET A 20 -5.80 2.98 -18.68
CA MET A 20 -6.73 1.95 -19.19
C MET A 20 -6.93 0.81 -18.18
N SER A 21 -5.87 0.38 -17.51
CA SER A 21 -5.96 -0.58 -16.40
C SER A 21 -6.78 -0.06 -15.22
N LEU A 22 -6.65 1.23 -14.88
CA LEU A 22 -7.50 1.84 -13.85
C LEU A 22 -8.98 1.78 -14.24
N GLN A 23 -9.33 1.99 -15.51
CA GLN A 23 -10.71 1.87 -15.98
C GLN A 23 -11.27 0.46 -15.78
N LEU A 24 -10.47 -0.60 -15.91
CA LEU A 24 -10.93 -1.96 -15.65
C LEU A 24 -11.42 -2.13 -14.20
N ILE A 25 -10.70 -1.56 -13.23
CA ILE A 25 -11.12 -1.62 -11.82
C ILE A 25 -12.33 -0.72 -11.59
N LYS A 26 -12.34 0.51 -12.13
CA LYS A 26 -13.47 1.45 -11.98
C LYS A 26 -14.79 0.88 -12.52
N ASN A 27 -14.72 0.04 -13.54
CA ASN A 27 -15.87 -0.60 -14.18
C ASN A 27 -16.12 -2.04 -13.70
N ASP A 28 -15.55 -2.44 -12.56
CA ASP A 28 -15.73 -3.78 -11.95
C ASP A 28 -15.38 -4.96 -12.88
N MET A 29 -14.46 -4.76 -13.83
CA MET A 29 -14.00 -5.80 -14.75
C MET A 29 -12.90 -6.68 -14.16
N THR A 30 -12.16 -6.18 -13.18
CA THR A 30 -11.17 -6.89 -12.36
C THR A 30 -11.09 -6.30 -10.95
N ASP A 31 -10.55 -7.09 -10.03
CA ASP A 31 -10.39 -6.71 -8.63
C ASP A 31 -9.08 -5.95 -8.36
N ALA A 32 -8.04 -6.20 -9.17
CA ALA A 32 -6.75 -5.55 -9.04
C ALA A 32 -5.97 -5.52 -10.37
N VAL A 33 -5.17 -4.47 -10.55
CA VAL A 33 -4.20 -4.34 -11.64
C VAL A 33 -2.81 -4.08 -11.07
N MET A 34 -1.77 -4.45 -11.81
CA MET A 34 -0.39 -4.32 -11.37
C MET A 34 0.48 -3.62 -12.42
N PHE A 35 1.46 -2.87 -11.95
CA PHE A 35 2.47 -2.20 -12.77
C PHE A 35 3.87 -2.56 -12.30
N GLY A 36 4.77 -2.72 -13.26
CA GLY A 36 6.17 -2.99 -13.00
C GLY A 36 6.95 -1.72 -12.66
N PRO A 37 8.20 -1.88 -12.20
CA PRO A 37 9.16 -0.79 -12.02
C PRO A 37 9.38 0.07 -13.27
N ASP A 38 9.20 -0.54 -14.45
CA ASP A 38 9.29 0.11 -15.75
C ASP A 38 8.01 0.88 -16.14
N GLY A 39 6.99 0.88 -15.28
CA GLY A 39 5.69 1.50 -15.53
C GLY A 39 4.75 0.68 -16.41
N ASN A 40 5.17 -0.50 -16.88
CA ASN A 40 4.35 -1.33 -17.76
C ASN A 40 3.36 -2.20 -16.99
N ASN A 41 2.23 -2.50 -17.62
CA ASN A 41 1.22 -3.39 -17.06
C ASN A 41 1.77 -4.80 -16.85
N LEU A 42 1.53 -5.35 -15.66
CA LEU A 42 1.89 -6.72 -15.30
C LEU A 42 0.62 -7.56 -15.19
N LEU A 43 0.67 -8.77 -15.74
CA LEU A 43 -0.37 -9.77 -15.50
C LEU A 43 -0.16 -10.36 -14.08
N PRO A 44 -1.09 -10.15 -13.13
CA PRO A 44 -0.90 -10.60 -11.74
C PRO A 44 -0.64 -12.10 -11.63
N ALA A 45 -1.36 -12.91 -12.42
CA ALA A 45 -1.18 -14.35 -12.46
C ALA A 45 0.24 -14.79 -12.85
N ALA A 46 0.93 -14.03 -13.71
CA ALA A 46 2.29 -14.36 -14.12
C ALA A 46 3.31 -13.95 -13.05
N VAL A 47 3.15 -12.76 -12.46
CA VAL A 47 4.15 -12.20 -11.56
C VAL A 47 4.03 -12.67 -10.12
N LEU A 48 2.84 -13.08 -9.68
CA LEU A 48 2.58 -13.55 -8.31
C LEU A 48 2.72 -15.07 -8.15
N TYR A 49 2.71 -15.82 -9.26
CA TYR A 49 2.67 -17.28 -9.20
C TYR A 49 3.85 -17.86 -8.43
N LYS A 50 3.53 -18.58 -7.34
CA LYS A 50 4.52 -19.19 -6.43
C LYS A 50 5.59 -18.21 -5.92
N LYS A 51 5.30 -16.91 -5.82
CA LYS A 51 6.20 -15.94 -5.17
C LYS A 51 5.96 -15.87 -3.67
N ASN A 52 7.00 -15.56 -2.90
CA ASN A 52 6.86 -14.92 -1.60
C ASN A 52 6.44 -13.47 -1.84
N ILE A 53 5.47 -12.97 -1.08
CA ILE A 53 4.90 -11.63 -1.32
C ILE A 53 5.06 -10.81 -0.05
N LEU A 54 5.71 -9.65 -0.15
CA LEU A 54 5.64 -8.61 0.87
C LEU A 54 4.81 -7.45 0.32
N ALA A 55 3.68 -7.14 0.96
CA ALA A 55 2.81 -6.06 0.51
C ALA A 55 2.73 -4.92 1.54
N LEU A 56 2.76 -3.69 1.02
CA LEU A 56 2.66 -2.46 1.79
C LEU A 56 1.47 -1.66 1.27
N ARG A 57 0.44 -1.49 2.09
CA ARG A 57 -0.74 -0.69 1.74
C ARG A 57 -0.55 0.75 2.18
N GLY A 58 -0.79 1.70 1.28
CA GLY A 58 -0.64 3.12 1.59
C GLY A 58 -1.31 4.06 0.59
N SER A 59 -1.44 5.33 0.98
CA SER A 59 -1.86 6.39 0.07
C SER A 59 -0.76 6.77 -0.92
N PHE A 60 0.51 6.72 -0.47
CA PHE A 60 1.73 7.10 -1.20
C PHE A 60 1.60 8.45 -1.93
N ARG A 61 1.01 9.42 -1.25
CA ARG A 61 0.66 10.74 -1.81
C ARG A 61 1.33 11.91 -1.06
N PRO A 62 2.62 12.22 -1.36
CA PRO A 62 3.60 11.34 -2.01
C PRO A 62 4.12 10.25 -1.04
N VAL A 63 4.98 9.35 -1.52
CA VAL A 63 5.72 8.43 -0.65
C VAL A 63 6.71 9.21 0.22
N THR A 64 6.81 8.88 1.51
CA THR A 64 7.61 9.64 2.48
C THR A 64 8.68 8.78 3.15
N LYS A 65 9.58 9.41 3.93
CA LYS A 65 10.65 8.69 4.67
C LYS A 65 10.10 7.58 5.57
N VAL A 66 8.96 7.79 6.22
CA VAL A 66 8.36 6.73 7.07
C VAL A 66 7.89 5.54 6.25
N ASN A 67 7.45 5.74 5.00
CA ASN A 67 7.04 4.64 4.13
C ASN A 67 8.24 3.78 3.69
N LEU A 68 9.38 4.41 3.41
CA LEU A 68 10.61 3.67 3.09
C LEU A 68 11.17 2.96 4.31
N ASP A 69 11.19 3.61 5.48
CA ASP A 69 11.64 2.93 6.71
C ASP A 69 10.74 1.72 7.03
N MET A 70 9.41 1.87 6.90
CA MET A 70 8.49 0.73 6.97
C MET A 70 8.86 -0.39 5.99
N PHE A 71 9.12 -0.05 4.73
CA PHE A 71 9.49 -1.01 3.69
C PHE A 71 10.81 -1.71 4.00
N GLU A 72 11.89 -0.97 4.19
CA GLU A 72 13.24 -1.51 4.36
C GLU A 72 13.30 -2.43 5.58
N LYS A 73 12.78 -1.99 6.74
CA LYS A 73 12.82 -2.78 7.97
C LYS A 73 11.96 -4.04 7.87
N SER A 74 10.76 -3.94 7.29
CA SER A 74 9.92 -5.13 7.10
C SER A 74 10.50 -6.09 6.07
N TYR A 75 11.14 -5.59 5.02
CA TYR A 75 11.81 -6.42 4.01
C TYR A 75 13.00 -7.17 4.60
N ASP A 76 13.85 -6.49 5.38
CA ASP A 76 15.01 -7.10 6.06
C ASP A 76 14.60 -8.24 6.99
N ILE A 77 13.49 -8.07 7.72
CA ILE A 77 12.94 -9.13 8.55
C ILE A 77 12.36 -10.26 7.69
N PHE A 78 11.60 -9.92 6.64
CA PHE A 78 10.91 -10.89 5.78
C PHE A 78 11.88 -11.83 5.06
N ILE A 79 12.97 -11.32 4.47
CA ILE A 79 13.94 -12.13 3.73
C ILE A 79 14.80 -13.03 4.61
N ARG A 80 14.89 -12.74 5.92
CA ARG A 80 15.63 -13.58 6.89
C ARG A 80 14.81 -14.77 7.38
N ASP A 81 13.52 -14.81 7.06
CA ASP A 81 12.68 -15.95 7.36
C ASP A 81 13.13 -17.18 6.58
N LYS A 82 13.26 -18.32 7.27
CA LYS A 82 13.72 -19.58 6.68
C LYS A 82 12.85 -20.07 5.51
N GLY A 83 11.58 -19.65 5.47
CA GLY A 83 10.64 -19.99 4.39
C GLY A 83 10.71 -19.07 3.17
N VAL A 84 11.53 -18.02 3.19
CA VAL A 84 11.57 -16.99 2.16
C VAL A 84 12.86 -17.10 1.34
N ASP A 85 12.69 -17.29 0.03
CA ASP A 85 13.76 -17.15 -0.95
C ASP A 85 13.69 -15.74 -1.55
N GLN A 86 14.75 -14.96 -1.36
CA GLN A 86 14.87 -13.59 -1.84
C GLN A 86 14.72 -13.50 -3.37
N ASN A 87 15.26 -14.45 -4.13
CA ASN A 87 15.16 -14.46 -5.60
C ASN A 87 13.73 -14.78 -6.07
N ASN A 88 12.95 -15.39 -5.18
CA ASN A 88 11.56 -15.74 -5.42
C ASN A 88 10.59 -14.86 -4.59
N THR A 89 10.99 -13.62 -4.31
CA THR A 89 10.20 -12.64 -3.57
C THR A 89 9.79 -11.48 -4.47
N ILE A 90 8.55 -11.00 -4.30
CA ILE A 90 8.07 -9.76 -4.89
C ILE A 90 7.58 -8.82 -3.78
N VAL A 91 7.95 -7.55 -3.89
CA VAL A 91 7.46 -6.47 -3.03
C VAL A 91 6.40 -5.69 -3.80
N ILE A 92 5.25 -5.47 -3.16
CA ILE A 92 4.11 -4.82 -3.77
C ILE A 92 3.69 -3.62 -2.94
N PHE A 93 3.71 -2.44 -3.54
CA PHE A 93 3.11 -1.24 -2.97
C PHE A 93 1.66 -1.16 -3.44
N GLU A 94 0.72 -1.32 -2.52
CA GLU A 94 -0.71 -1.39 -2.82
C GLU A 94 -1.41 -0.07 -2.49
N ILE A 95 -2.17 0.43 -3.46
CA ILE A 95 -3.05 1.60 -3.33
C ILE A 95 -4.48 1.12 -3.57
N THR A 96 -5.35 1.34 -2.59
CA THR A 96 -6.77 0.98 -2.75
C THR A 96 -7.53 2.08 -3.50
N LEU A 97 -8.61 1.73 -4.21
CA LEU A 97 -9.55 2.71 -4.75
C LEU A 97 -10.14 3.61 -3.65
N SER A 98 -10.28 3.11 -2.42
CA SER A 98 -10.71 3.93 -1.29
C SER A 98 -9.70 5.04 -0.97
N ASN A 99 -8.39 4.81 -1.17
CA ASN A 99 -7.36 5.84 -1.02
C ASN A 99 -7.39 6.88 -2.15
N LEU A 100 -7.94 6.53 -3.32
CA LEU A 100 -8.15 7.46 -4.45
C LEU A 100 -9.44 8.27 -4.28
N LYS A 101 -10.48 7.70 -3.67
CA LYS A 101 -11.77 8.38 -3.38
C LYS A 101 -11.73 9.33 -2.17
N ALA A 102 -10.64 9.37 -1.40
CA ALA A 102 -10.57 10.15 -0.16
C ALA A 102 -10.75 11.67 -0.36
N SER A 103 -10.62 12.17 -1.60
CA SER A 103 -10.85 13.57 -1.99
C SER A 103 -12.19 13.81 -2.72
N GLY A 104 -13.06 12.80 -2.81
CA GLY A 104 -14.32 12.87 -3.57
C GLY A 104 -14.34 11.86 -4.72
N GLU A 105 -14.35 12.35 -5.96
CA GLU A 105 -14.22 11.48 -7.13
C GLU A 105 -12.79 10.94 -7.28
N ILE A 106 -12.65 9.84 -8.01
CA ILE A 106 -11.33 9.27 -8.33
C ILE A 106 -10.62 10.24 -9.26
N ASP A 107 -9.60 10.91 -8.73
CA ASP A 107 -8.68 11.74 -9.51
C ASP A 107 -7.68 10.83 -10.24
N GLU A 108 -7.87 10.71 -11.56
CA GLU A 108 -7.04 9.89 -12.43
C GLU A 108 -5.60 10.42 -12.53
N GLN A 109 -5.40 11.74 -12.49
CA GLN A 109 -4.06 12.33 -12.49
C GLN A 109 -3.33 12.02 -11.19
N ASP A 110 -4.01 12.17 -10.07
CA ASP A 110 -3.43 11.86 -8.75
C ASP A 110 -3.06 10.39 -8.63
N PHE A 111 -3.84 9.50 -9.26
CA PHE A 111 -3.47 8.10 -9.42
C PHE A 111 -2.18 7.93 -10.23
N MET A 112 -2.10 8.57 -11.40
CA MET A 112 -0.95 8.47 -12.29
C MET A 112 0.32 8.95 -11.58
N ASP A 113 0.23 10.04 -10.82
CA ASP A 113 1.36 10.61 -10.09
C ASP A 113 1.89 9.67 -9.01
N ARG A 114 1.00 9.02 -8.26
CA ARG A 114 1.39 8.02 -7.23
C ARG A 114 2.04 6.80 -7.86
N ALA A 115 1.46 6.27 -8.94
CA ALA A 115 1.99 5.10 -9.64
C ALA A 115 3.34 5.41 -10.29
N GLU A 116 3.44 6.54 -11.00
CA GLU A 116 4.67 7.02 -11.64
C GLU A 116 5.81 7.17 -10.62
N LEU A 117 5.51 7.75 -9.45
CA LEU A 117 6.51 7.95 -8.41
C LEU A 117 7.04 6.61 -7.86
N LEU A 118 6.15 5.68 -7.53
CA LEU A 118 6.53 4.37 -7.00
C LEU A 118 7.25 3.51 -8.05
N CYS A 119 6.81 3.52 -9.31
CA CYS A 119 7.52 2.82 -10.38
C CYS A 119 8.92 3.42 -10.59
N SER A 120 9.06 4.75 -10.56
CA SER A 120 10.36 5.44 -10.68
C SER A 120 11.35 5.05 -9.57
N LEU A 121 10.85 4.55 -8.43
CA LEU A 121 11.66 4.03 -7.33
C LEU A 121 12.05 2.56 -7.47
N GLY A 122 11.68 1.93 -8.58
CA GLY A 122 11.97 0.52 -8.81
C GLY A 122 10.95 -0.43 -8.20
N HIS A 123 9.80 0.06 -7.75
CA HIS A 123 8.80 -0.77 -7.05
C HIS A 123 7.69 -1.28 -7.98
N SER A 124 7.17 -2.47 -7.68
CA SER A 124 5.92 -2.94 -8.28
C SER A 124 4.73 -2.35 -7.55
N VAL A 125 3.77 -1.83 -8.29
CA VAL A 125 2.58 -1.17 -7.76
C VAL A 125 1.36 -2.04 -8.03
N MET A 126 0.50 -2.21 -7.04
CA MET A 126 -0.83 -2.81 -7.19
C MET A 126 -1.90 -1.78 -6.88
N ILE A 127 -2.95 -1.79 -7.68
CA ILE A 127 -4.13 -0.98 -7.46
C ILE A 127 -5.27 -1.94 -7.28
N SER A 128 -6.06 -1.76 -6.23
CA SER A 128 -7.09 -2.73 -5.88
C SER A 128 -8.38 -2.08 -5.42
N LYS A 129 -9.48 -2.83 -5.49
CA LYS A 129 -10.72 -2.46 -4.79
C LYS A 129 -10.83 -3.09 -3.40
N PHE A 130 -9.74 -3.65 -2.87
CA PHE A 130 -9.72 -4.37 -1.60
C PHE A 130 -9.73 -3.41 -0.42
N GLN A 131 -10.92 -2.97 0.00
CA GLN A 131 -11.05 -2.17 1.21
C GLN A 131 -10.49 -2.90 2.45
N GLU A 132 -10.77 -4.20 2.59
CA GLU A 132 -10.34 -5.02 3.70
C GLU A 132 -9.08 -5.83 3.36
N TYR A 133 -8.15 -5.94 4.31
CA TYR A 133 -6.90 -6.69 4.12
C TYR A 133 -7.12 -8.18 3.83
N TYR A 134 -8.20 -8.79 4.34
CA TYR A 134 -8.44 -10.21 4.09
C TYR A 134 -8.71 -10.48 2.60
N LYS A 135 -9.34 -9.54 1.87
CA LYS A 135 -9.56 -9.67 0.42
C LYS A 135 -8.24 -9.62 -0.36
N LEU A 136 -7.32 -8.73 0.04
CA LEU A 136 -5.97 -8.67 -0.53
C LEU A 136 -5.23 -10.00 -0.31
N VAL A 137 -5.31 -10.56 0.89
CA VAL A 137 -4.67 -11.85 1.21
C VAL A 137 -5.35 -13.01 0.48
N GLU A 138 -6.68 -13.04 0.38
CA GLU A 138 -7.41 -14.02 -0.44
C GLU A 138 -7.00 -13.94 -1.91
N TYR A 139 -6.84 -12.74 -2.45
CA TYR A 139 -6.37 -12.52 -3.81
C TYR A 139 -4.97 -13.12 -4.03
N PHE A 140 -4.00 -12.79 -3.18
CA PHE A 140 -2.65 -13.38 -3.26
C PHE A 140 -2.66 -14.91 -3.13
N ASN A 141 -3.52 -15.42 -2.26
CA ASN A 141 -3.68 -16.84 -2.00
C ASN A 141 -4.20 -17.67 -3.18
N ASN A 142 -4.74 -17.02 -4.21
CA ASN A 142 -5.09 -17.65 -5.48
C ASN A 142 -3.86 -17.96 -6.34
N TYR A 143 -2.77 -17.21 -6.17
CA TYR A 143 -1.56 -17.32 -7.00
C TYR A 143 -0.38 -17.99 -6.30
N THR A 144 -0.32 -17.89 -4.97
CA THR A 144 0.78 -18.47 -4.18
C THR A 144 0.31 -19.17 -2.93
N LYS A 145 1.11 -20.14 -2.49
CA LYS A 145 1.01 -20.79 -1.18
C LYS A 145 2.23 -20.48 -0.31
N ASN A 146 3.16 -19.68 -0.82
CA ASN A 146 4.38 -19.30 -0.12
C ASN A 146 4.10 -18.18 0.89
N ARG A 147 5.16 -17.69 1.56
CA ARG A 147 5.05 -16.70 2.62
C ARG A 147 4.42 -15.40 2.10
N ILE A 148 3.45 -14.88 2.86
CA ILE A 148 2.85 -13.57 2.62
C ILE A 148 3.14 -12.68 3.84
N GLY A 149 3.77 -11.53 3.60
CA GLY A 149 4.02 -10.48 4.56
C GLY A 149 3.12 -9.27 4.30
N LEU A 150 2.53 -8.70 5.34
CA LEU A 150 1.86 -7.40 5.27
C LEU A 150 2.56 -6.41 6.19
N THR A 151 3.04 -5.31 5.63
CA THR A 151 3.61 -4.22 6.42
C THR A 151 2.56 -3.14 6.64
N MET A 152 2.36 -2.73 7.89
CA MET A 152 1.38 -1.71 8.24
C MET A 152 1.73 -1.00 9.55
N GLY A 153 1.22 0.22 9.71
CA GLY A 153 1.28 0.94 10.98
C GLY A 153 0.25 0.46 12.00
N VAL A 154 0.46 0.82 13.27
CA VAL A 154 -0.47 0.52 14.38
C VAL A 154 -1.88 1.03 14.12
N ASN A 155 -2.03 2.20 13.49
CA ASN A 155 -3.33 2.75 13.11
C ASN A 155 -4.11 1.80 12.18
N ASN A 156 -3.46 1.29 11.13
CA ASN A 156 -4.08 0.36 10.19
C ASN A 156 -4.46 -0.96 10.88
N LEU A 157 -3.63 -1.43 11.81
CA LEU A 157 -3.95 -2.63 12.59
C LEU A 157 -5.20 -2.42 13.45
N VAL A 158 -5.35 -1.26 14.10
CA VAL A 158 -6.57 -0.93 14.87
C VAL A 158 -7.81 -0.94 13.97
N ASP A 159 -7.71 -0.39 12.76
CA ASP A 159 -8.82 -0.36 11.80
C ASP A 159 -9.25 -1.78 11.36
N ILE A 160 -8.32 -2.74 11.27
CA ILE A 160 -8.66 -4.16 11.00
C ILE A 160 -9.57 -4.75 12.09
N PHE A 161 -9.53 -4.24 13.32
CA PHE A 161 -10.41 -4.71 14.40
C PHE A 161 -11.76 -3.97 14.47
N ASP A 162 -12.06 -3.06 13.53
CA ASP A 162 -13.35 -2.37 13.50
C ASP A 162 -14.43 -3.23 12.82
N GLU A 163 -15.38 -3.71 13.63
CA GLU A 163 -16.50 -4.57 13.21
C GLU A 163 -17.34 -3.96 12.07
N LYS A 164 -17.35 -2.62 11.90
CA LYS A 164 -18.17 -1.97 10.86
C LYS A 164 -17.82 -2.44 9.46
N TYR A 165 -16.55 -2.79 9.22
CA TYR A 165 -16.09 -3.25 7.91
C TYR A 165 -16.61 -4.65 7.56
N TYR A 166 -17.06 -5.44 8.55
CA TYR A 166 -17.40 -6.85 8.36
C TYR A 166 -18.89 -7.16 8.48
N ARG A 167 -19.75 -6.15 8.61
CA ARG A 167 -21.21 -6.33 8.76
C ARG A 167 -21.87 -7.03 7.55
N HIS A 168 -21.22 -6.98 6.39
CA HIS A 168 -21.68 -7.63 5.17
C HIS A 168 -21.36 -9.14 5.13
N LEU A 169 -20.53 -9.64 6.05
CA LEU A 169 -20.18 -11.06 6.17
C LEU A 169 -21.10 -11.76 7.17
N SER A 170 -21.55 -12.97 6.83
CA SER A 170 -22.42 -13.76 7.71
C SER A 170 -21.75 -14.12 9.04
N GLY A 171 -20.45 -14.43 9.02
CA GLY A 171 -19.67 -14.66 10.24
C GLY A 171 -18.98 -13.42 10.80
N GLY A 172 -19.29 -12.23 10.25
CA GLY A 172 -18.75 -10.95 10.70
C GLY A 172 -17.22 -10.91 10.74
N ILE A 173 -16.68 -10.29 11.79
CA ILE A 173 -15.23 -10.13 11.98
C ILE A 173 -14.51 -11.48 12.12
N LEU A 174 -15.14 -12.50 12.72
CA LEU A 174 -14.50 -13.81 12.89
C LEU A 174 -14.27 -14.51 11.55
N GLU A 175 -15.21 -14.38 10.60
CA GLU A 175 -15.02 -14.88 9.25
C GLU A 175 -13.86 -14.17 8.53
N ALA A 176 -13.82 -12.84 8.59
CA ALA A 176 -12.76 -12.04 7.98
C ALA A 176 -11.38 -12.40 8.52
N PHE A 177 -11.26 -12.56 9.84
CA PHE A 177 -10.01 -12.94 10.48
C PHE A 177 -9.62 -14.39 10.19
N GLY A 178 -10.61 -15.29 10.13
CA GLY A 178 -10.41 -16.66 9.66
C GLY A 178 -9.76 -16.67 8.28
N LYS A 179 -10.28 -15.87 7.34
CA LYS A 179 -9.73 -15.69 5.98
C LYS A 179 -8.35 -15.03 5.96
N LEU A 180 -8.17 -13.95 6.72
CA LEU A 180 -6.93 -13.18 6.78
C LEU A 180 -5.76 -14.05 7.26
N PHE A 181 -5.96 -14.82 8.33
CA PHE A 181 -4.90 -15.62 8.95
C PHE A 181 -4.98 -17.12 8.61
N PHE A 182 -5.80 -17.51 7.62
CA PHE A 182 -6.00 -18.91 7.22
C PHE A 182 -4.71 -19.61 6.77
N LYS A 183 -3.72 -18.85 6.30
CA LYS A 183 -2.47 -19.37 5.70
C LYS A 183 -1.24 -18.73 6.34
N ASP A 184 -0.12 -18.84 5.64
CA ASP A 184 1.20 -18.41 6.07
C ASP A 184 1.39 -16.88 5.94
N LEU A 185 0.50 -16.14 6.60
CA LEU A 185 0.54 -14.69 6.73
C LEU A 185 1.37 -14.27 7.95
N GLN A 186 2.22 -13.28 7.75
CA GLN A 186 2.93 -12.53 8.79
C GLN A 186 2.61 -11.04 8.66
N VAL A 187 2.21 -10.39 9.75
CA VAL A 187 2.06 -8.93 9.82
C VAL A 187 3.31 -8.32 10.44
N TYR A 188 3.93 -7.37 9.75
CA TYR A 188 5.03 -6.53 10.23
C TYR A 188 4.46 -5.18 10.65
N LEU A 189 4.46 -4.94 11.96
CA LEU A 189 3.81 -3.80 12.56
C LEU A 189 4.83 -2.71 12.84
N TYR A 190 4.70 -1.61 12.11
CA TYR A 190 5.52 -0.42 12.34
C TYR A 190 4.93 0.42 13.48
N PRO A 191 5.74 0.83 14.46
CA PRO A 191 5.27 1.58 15.61
C PRO A 191 4.75 2.96 15.22
N MET A 192 3.86 3.50 16.04
CA MET A 192 3.30 4.84 15.84
C MET A 192 3.56 5.70 17.06
N LYS A 193 4.08 6.91 16.87
CA LYS A 193 4.16 7.90 17.94
C LYS A 193 2.81 8.56 18.14
N ASN A 194 2.27 8.50 19.35
CA ASN A 194 1.08 9.26 19.70
C ASN A 194 1.44 10.77 19.76
N PRO A 195 0.78 11.63 18.98
CA PRO A 195 1.13 13.05 18.91
C PRO A 195 0.86 13.82 20.21
N ASP A 196 -0.15 13.43 20.97
CA ASP A 196 -0.58 14.14 22.18
C ASP A 196 0.28 13.77 23.40
N THR A 197 0.70 12.51 23.50
CA THR A 197 1.41 11.97 24.67
C THR A 197 2.88 11.69 24.42
N GLY A 198 3.32 11.68 23.15
CA GLY A 198 4.65 11.25 22.74
C GLY A 198 4.91 9.74 22.90
N GLN A 199 3.94 8.97 23.41
CA GLN A 199 4.10 7.54 23.66
C GLN A 199 4.21 6.75 22.35
N ILE A 200 5.20 5.86 22.27
CA ILE A 200 5.32 4.91 21.16
C ILE A 200 4.32 3.79 21.33
N MET A 201 3.43 3.64 20.35
CA MET A 201 2.47 2.56 20.25
C MET A 201 3.07 1.40 19.45
N THR A 202 2.92 0.19 19.98
CA THR A 202 3.36 -1.08 19.39
C THR A 202 2.27 -2.12 19.61
N SER A 203 2.51 -3.37 19.19
CA SER A 203 1.64 -4.49 19.52
C SER A 203 1.44 -4.69 21.04
N ASN A 204 2.30 -4.15 21.89
CA ASN A 204 2.25 -4.35 23.35
C ASN A 204 1.25 -3.45 24.07
N ASN A 205 0.99 -2.26 23.54
CA ASN A 205 0.19 -1.23 24.21
C ASN A 205 -0.93 -0.66 23.33
N VAL A 206 -1.12 -1.20 22.12
CA VAL A 206 -2.26 -0.85 21.27
C VAL A 206 -3.58 -1.09 21.99
N LYS A 207 -4.46 -0.09 21.96
CA LYS A 207 -5.80 -0.17 22.54
C LYS A 207 -6.78 -0.56 21.44
N VAL A 208 -7.12 -1.85 21.39
CA VAL A 208 -8.25 -2.33 20.59
C VAL A 208 -9.54 -2.28 21.40
N HIS A 209 -10.68 -2.30 20.71
CA HIS A 209 -11.99 -2.37 21.37
C HIS A 209 -12.05 -3.56 22.34
N PRO A 210 -12.63 -3.45 23.55
CA PRO A 210 -12.59 -4.51 24.56
C PRO A 210 -13.04 -5.89 24.08
N ARG A 211 -14.04 -5.94 23.17
CA ARG A 211 -14.52 -7.18 22.55
C ARG A 211 -13.48 -7.87 21.67
N MET A 212 -12.56 -7.11 21.08
CA MET A 212 -11.50 -7.59 20.20
C MET A 212 -10.21 -7.92 20.91
N LYS A 213 -10.09 -7.59 22.21
CA LYS A 213 -8.85 -7.75 22.98
C LYS A 213 -8.33 -9.19 22.99
N GLU A 214 -9.21 -10.17 23.21
CA GLU A 214 -8.80 -11.58 23.28
C GLU A 214 -8.47 -12.14 21.88
N LEU A 215 -9.20 -11.71 20.86
CA LEU A 215 -8.90 -12.05 19.47
C LEU A 215 -7.52 -11.50 19.06
N TYR A 216 -7.24 -10.25 19.40
CA TYR A 216 -5.94 -9.62 19.17
C TYR A 216 -4.79 -10.37 19.87
N LYS A 217 -4.94 -10.66 21.17
CA LYS A 217 -3.95 -11.41 21.95
C LYS A 217 -3.67 -12.79 21.34
N PHE A 218 -4.70 -13.48 20.85
CA PHE A 218 -4.56 -14.77 20.20
C PHE A 218 -3.60 -14.69 19.00
N PHE A 219 -3.79 -13.72 18.10
CA PHE A 219 -2.91 -13.57 16.93
C PHE A 219 -1.48 -13.20 17.30
N LYS A 220 -1.34 -12.31 18.28
CA LYS A 220 -0.03 -11.93 18.79
C LYS A 220 0.70 -13.12 19.43
N TYR A 221 0.01 -13.89 20.27
CA TYR A 221 0.57 -15.08 20.92
C TYR A 221 1.01 -16.14 19.90
N ASN A 222 0.25 -16.29 18.81
CA ASN A 222 0.57 -17.20 17.71
C ASN A 222 1.63 -16.65 16.73
N GLY A 223 2.29 -15.54 17.07
CA GLY A 223 3.38 -14.97 16.28
C GLY A 223 2.95 -14.38 14.93
N LYS A 224 1.64 -14.17 14.69
CA LYS A 224 1.13 -13.62 13.41
C LYS A 224 1.36 -12.11 13.26
N VAL A 225 1.66 -11.43 14.35
CA VAL A 225 1.99 -10.00 14.39
C VAL A 225 3.38 -9.84 14.99
N MET A 226 4.28 -9.22 14.25
CA MET A 226 5.66 -8.96 14.65
C MET A 226 5.92 -7.46 14.64
N ASP A 227 6.34 -6.90 15.77
CA ASP A 227 6.74 -5.49 15.83
C ASP A 227 8.07 -5.28 15.11
N ILE A 228 8.15 -4.21 14.33
CA ILE A 228 9.42 -3.69 13.81
C ILE A 228 10.09 -2.91 14.95
N ILE A 229 11.24 -3.38 15.43
CA ILE A 229 11.92 -2.84 16.61
C ILE A 229 13.07 -1.87 16.26
N ASP A 230 13.62 -1.98 15.06
CA ASP A 230 14.76 -1.23 14.54
C ASP A 230 14.33 -0.08 13.62
N TYR A 231 13.19 0.53 13.95
CA TYR A 231 12.60 1.68 13.26
C TYR A 231 13.36 2.98 13.54
N GLU A 232 13.20 3.97 12.66
CA GLU A 232 13.78 5.31 12.80
C GLU A 232 12.80 6.29 13.50
N PRO A 233 13.02 6.66 14.78
CA PRO A 233 12.09 7.51 15.51
C PRO A 233 11.90 8.91 14.91
N ASP A 234 12.91 9.43 14.23
CA ASP A 234 12.90 10.80 13.72
C ASP A 234 12.01 10.95 12.48
N VAL A 235 11.67 9.86 11.78
CA VAL A 235 10.79 9.93 10.59
C VAL A 235 9.34 9.56 10.89
N MET A 236 9.03 9.00 12.06
CA MET A 236 7.68 8.50 12.41
C MET A 236 6.57 9.55 12.34
N HIS A 237 6.91 10.84 12.46
CA HIS A 237 5.97 11.95 12.45
C HIS A 237 5.70 12.52 11.04
N ILE A 238 6.38 11.99 10.02
CA ILE A 238 6.29 12.44 8.64
C ILE A 238 5.11 11.74 7.97
N PHE A 239 3.99 12.44 7.82
CA PHE A 239 2.80 11.91 7.14
C PHE A 239 2.63 12.51 5.75
N SER A 240 2.21 11.69 4.79
CA SER A 240 2.02 12.11 3.39
C SER A 240 1.05 13.28 3.24
N ARG A 241 0.01 13.35 4.09
CA ARG A 241 -0.97 14.46 4.12
C ARG A 241 -0.34 15.82 4.44
N ASP A 242 0.67 15.82 5.31
CA ASP A 242 1.33 17.05 5.75
C ASP A 242 2.30 17.51 4.67
N VAL A 243 3.03 16.57 4.05
CA VAL A 243 3.88 16.83 2.87
C VAL A 243 3.05 17.39 1.72
N LEU A 244 1.92 16.76 1.39
CA LEU A 244 1.05 17.20 0.31
C LEU A 244 0.51 18.61 0.58
N LYS A 245 0.07 18.90 1.81
CA LYS A 245 -0.42 20.24 2.16
C LYS A 245 0.65 21.29 1.93
N LYS A 246 1.90 21.03 2.34
CA LYS A 246 3.04 21.92 2.11
C LYS A 246 3.31 22.13 0.62
N LEU A 247 3.37 21.03 -0.13
CA LEU A 247 3.58 21.04 -1.58
C LEU A 247 2.50 21.87 -2.29
N MET A 248 1.22 21.64 -1.99
CA MET A 248 0.10 22.36 -2.60
C MET A 248 0.05 23.85 -2.25
N ASN A 249 0.59 24.23 -1.09
CA ASN A 249 0.64 25.61 -0.63
C ASN A 249 1.92 26.35 -1.06
N ASN A 250 2.84 25.69 -1.79
CA ASN A 250 4.19 26.19 -2.07
C ASN A 250 4.94 26.59 -0.78
N GLU A 251 4.74 25.86 0.31
CA GLU A 251 5.51 26.03 1.54
C GLU A 251 6.85 25.29 1.43
N ASP A 252 7.92 25.81 2.04
CA ASP A 252 9.22 25.14 2.07
C ASP A 252 9.27 23.96 3.07
N GLY A 253 10.28 23.11 2.90
CA GLY A 253 10.68 22.05 3.86
C GLY A 253 10.00 20.70 3.66
N TRP A 254 9.15 20.55 2.65
CA TRP A 254 8.54 19.25 2.32
C TRP A 254 9.55 18.31 1.65
N GLU A 255 10.58 18.83 1.00
CA GLU A 255 11.63 18.04 0.36
C GLU A 255 12.41 17.21 1.39
N GLU A 256 12.67 17.78 2.58
CA GLU A 256 13.36 17.09 3.67
C GLU A 256 12.53 15.97 4.29
N MET A 257 11.22 15.95 4.05
CA MET A 257 10.30 14.91 4.51
C MET A 257 10.30 13.68 3.59
N LEU A 258 10.95 13.79 2.43
CA LEU A 258 10.97 12.78 1.40
C LEU A 258 12.32 12.05 1.35
N PRO A 259 12.34 10.80 0.89
CA PRO A 259 13.58 10.13 0.54
C PRO A 259 14.40 10.93 -0.49
N GLU A 260 15.71 10.69 -0.50
CA GLU A 260 16.62 11.35 -1.45
C GLU A 260 16.19 11.10 -2.91
N GLY A 261 16.23 12.14 -3.74
CA GLY A 261 15.84 12.07 -5.15
C GLY A 261 14.34 12.20 -5.43
N ILE A 262 13.46 11.98 -4.45
CA ILE A 262 12.01 12.04 -4.63
C ILE A 262 11.54 13.45 -4.94
N ALA A 263 12.08 14.45 -4.23
CA ALA A 263 11.71 15.85 -4.44
C ALA A 263 12.07 16.30 -5.86
N GLU A 264 13.22 15.87 -6.37
CA GLU A 264 13.68 16.12 -7.73
C GLU A 264 12.75 15.45 -8.75
N ILE A 265 12.36 14.19 -8.55
CA ILE A 265 11.43 13.49 -9.44
C ILE A 265 10.08 14.22 -9.46
N ILE A 266 9.54 14.59 -8.30
CA ILE A 266 8.27 15.32 -8.18
C ILE A 266 8.34 16.64 -8.95
N LYS A 267 9.42 17.42 -8.78
CA LYS A 267 9.61 18.70 -9.47
C LYS A 267 9.80 18.53 -10.99
N GLN A 268 10.63 17.57 -11.41
CA GLN A 268 10.94 17.32 -12.82
C GLN A 268 9.73 16.81 -13.61
N LYS A 269 8.94 15.91 -13.00
CA LYS A 269 7.75 15.32 -13.62
C LYS A 269 6.46 16.08 -13.30
N GLN A 270 6.55 17.18 -12.55
CA GLN A 270 5.40 18.00 -12.13
C GLN A 270 4.30 17.20 -11.41
N LEU A 271 4.69 16.19 -10.63
CA LEU A 271 3.75 15.32 -9.92
C LEU A 271 3.04 16.06 -8.78
N PHE A 272 1.79 15.70 -8.50
CA PHE A 272 0.96 16.28 -7.43
C PHE A 272 0.73 17.79 -7.57
N THR A 273 0.99 18.36 -8.75
CA THR A 273 0.67 19.74 -9.07
C THR A 273 -0.76 19.82 -9.60
N ARG A 274 -1.51 20.86 -9.21
CA ARG A 274 -2.79 21.12 -9.87
C ARG A 274 -2.48 21.63 -11.28
N LYS A 275 -2.86 20.87 -12.31
CA LYS A 275 -2.97 21.41 -13.66
C LYS A 275 -4.04 22.49 -13.64
N THR A 276 -3.65 23.76 -13.64
CA THR A 276 -4.54 24.84 -14.07
C THR A 276 -4.86 24.59 -15.54
N GLU A 277 -6.15 24.63 -15.89
CA GLU A 277 -6.69 24.42 -17.26
C GLU A 277 -6.12 25.39 -18.32
N ASP A 278 -5.19 26.28 -17.97
CA ASP A 278 -4.59 27.29 -18.86
C ASP A 278 -3.40 26.78 -19.70
N GLN A 279 -3.00 25.50 -19.60
CA GLN A 279 -1.86 24.96 -20.37
C GLN A 279 -2.26 24.09 -21.59
N GLU A 280 -3.54 23.97 -21.91
CA GLU A 280 -4.00 23.36 -23.19
C GLU A 280 -4.25 24.40 -24.30
N ALA A 281 -3.82 25.65 -24.11
CA ALA A 281 -3.92 26.72 -25.10
C ALA A 281 -2.55 27.32 -25.45
N GLU A 282 -1.60 26.50 -25.92
CA GLU A 282 -0.50 26.94 -26.80
C GLU A 282 -0.25 25.92 -27.92
#